data_AF-A0A7Y9WB80-F1
#
_entry.id   AF-A0A7Y9WB80-F1
#
_cell.length_a   1.000
_cell.length_b   1.000
_cell.length_c   1.000
_cell.angle_alpha   90.00
_cell.angle_beta   90.00
_cell.angle_gamma   90.00
#
_symmetry.space_group_name_H-M   'P 1'
#
loop_
_entity.id
_entity.type
_entity.pdbx_description
1 polymer ?
#
loop_
_entity_poly.entity_id
_entity_poly.type
_entity_poly.pdbx_seq_one_letter_code
_entity_poly.pdbx_strand_id
1 'polypeptide(L)'
;MNAENSIASETADFKPARYSFPDAAVPQSVLRDLTRIYSYDRRRDVPIVSSGGDWVIAEYFVAGSHVPTSRFRLLGKQVQRQEQLDRTGRAVRIIAIGWTRPSTAEDDETADMSKLGEHPVWIRVFKVSPAGKKSLVALAWRRQGFTAAPAIYDEPDDKSLMFGLPDGTVKWHTKAEFLKAQDIDLNARRLLGGAASTAKSPADF
;
A
#
# COMPACT_ATOMS: atom_id res chain seq x y z
N MET A 1 5.89 30.22 -21.86
CA MET A 1 5.99 28.93 -21.16
C MET A 1 6.54 29.26 -19.78
N ASN A 2 5.74 29.15 -18.71
CA ASN A 2 6.13 29.65 -17.38
C ASN A 2 7.02 28.62 -16.68
N ALA A 3 8.21 29.07 -16.26
CA ALA A 3 9.22 28.25 -15.57
C ALA A 3 8.70 27.62 -14.26
N GLU A 4 7.65 28.19 -13.67
CA GLU A 4 7.03 27.72 -12.42
C GLU A 4 6.22 26.41 -12.57
N ASN A 5 5.93 25.98 -13.80
CA ASN A 5 5.22 24.72 -14.09
C ASN A 5 6.06 23.72 -14.89
N SER A 6 7.38 23.95 -15.00
CA SER A 6 8.29 23.05 -15.67
C SER A 6 9.36 22.57 -14.69
N ILE A 7 9.29 21.29 -14.32
CA ILE A 7 10.37 20.63 -13.60
C ILE A 7 11.53 20.51 -14.58
N ALA A 8 12.63 21.22 -14.30
CA ALA A 8 13.88 21.01 -15.02
C ALA A 8 14.24 19.53 -14.89
N SER A 9 14.42 18.84 -16.03
CA SER A 9 14.88 17.46 -16.08
C SER A 9 16.35 17.41 -15.66
N GLU A 10 16.61 17.58 -14.37
CA GLU A 10 17.84 17.14 -13.74
C GLU A 10 17.75 15.61 -13.61
N THR A 11 18.25 14.88 -14.61
CA THR A 11 18.93 13.57 -14.47
C THR A 11 18.88 12.77 -15.76
N ALA A 12 20.03 12.21 -16.14
CA ALA A 12 20.15 11.10 -17.07
C ALA A 12 19.63 9.77 -16.48
N ASP A 13 18.82 9.81 -15.39
CA ASP A 13 18.40 8.69 -14.56
C ASP A 13 16.88 8.46 -14.58
N PHE A 14 16.24 8.70 -15.73
CA PHE A 14 14.84 8.32 -15.91
C PHE A 14 14.70 6.80 -15.80
N LYS A 15 14.16 6.31 -14.69
CA LYS A 15 13.82 4.90 -14.51
C LYS A 15 12.41 4.66 -15.08
N PRO A 16 12.26 3.96 -16.22
CA PRO A 16 10.96 3.79 -16.85
C PRO A 16 10.03 2.96 -15.96
N ALA A 17 8.72 3.25 -16.04
CA ALA A 17 7.72 2.38 -15.47
C ALA A 17 7.77 1.00 -16.12
N ARG A 18 7.64 -0.06 -15.33
CA ARG A 18 7.67 -1.45 -15.80
C ARG A 18 6.28 -2.04 -15.70
N TYR A 19 5.82 -2.68 -16.77
CA TYR A 19 4.59 -3.46 -16.77
C TYR A 19 4.94 -4.94 -16.75
N SER A 20 4.20 -5.71 -15.95
CA SER A 20 4.26 -7.16 -15.92
C SER A 20 2.85 -7.75 -15.82
N PHE A 21 2.70 -9.00 -16.25
CA PHE A 21 1.44 -9.73 -16.27
C PHE A 21 1.59 -10.93 -15.36
N PRO A 22 1.29 -10.77 -14.06
CA PRO A 22 1.80 -11.70 -13.06
C PRO A 22 1.07 -13.06 -13.08
N ASP A 23 -0.15 -13.10 -13.64
CA ASP A 23 -0.99 -14.30 -13.75
C ASP A 23 -1.21 -14.78 -15.20
N ALA A 24 -0.48 -14.25 -16.18
CA ALA A 24 -0.78 -14.54 -17.59
C ALA A 24 0.46 -14.71 -18.46
N ALA A 25 0.45 -15.76 -19.28
CA ALA A 25 1.29 -15.84 -20.46
C ALA A 25 0.70 -14.95 -21.56
N VAL A 26 1.24 -13.75 -21.72
CA VAL A 26 0.76 -12.78 -22.71
C VAL A 26 1.42 -13.06 -24.07
N PRO A 27 0.65 -13.28 -25.15
CA PRO A 27 1.21 -13.49 -26.48
C PRO A 27 2.01 -12.27 -26.96
N GLN A 28 3.13 -12.50 -27.66
CA GLN A 28 3.95 -11.41 -28.20
C GLN A 28 3.19 -10.48 -29.16
N SER A 29 2.10 -10.96 -29.77
CA SER A 29 1.22 -10.15 -30.62
C SER A 29 0.59 -8.96 -29.87
N VAL A 30 0.47 -9.02 -28.55
CA VAL A 30 0.03 -7.90 -27.70
C VAL A 30 1.01 -6.73 -27.73
N LEU A 31 2.32 -6.97 -27.96
CA LEU A 31 3.29 -5.88 -28.11
C LEU A 31 3.08 -5.05 -29.40
N ARG A 32 2.36 -5.61 -30.39
CA ARG A 32 2.04 -4.92 -31.64
C ARG A 32 0.75 -4.11 -31.57
N ASP A 33 -0.09 -4.38 -30.57
CA ASP A 33 -1.31 -3.65 -30.25
C ASP A 33 -1.40 -3.45 -28.74
N LEU A 34 -0.78 -2.38 -28.27
CA LEU A 34 -0.66 -2.07 -26.85
C LEU A 34 -2.02 -1.89 -26.16
N THR A 35 -3.13 -1.69 -26.89
CA THR A 35 -4.45 -1.65 -26.26
C THR A 35 -4.87 -2.99 -25.69
N ARG A 36 -4.33 -4.10 -26.22
CA ARG A 36 -4.64 -5.45 -25.75
C ARG A 36 -4.04 -5.77 -24.39
N ILE A 37 -3.07 -4.98 -23.90
CA ILE A 37 -2.53 -5.15 -22.54
C ILE A 37 -3.63 -4.96 -21.48
N TYR A 38 -4.67 -4.17 -21.79
CA TYR A 38 -5.77 -3.93 -20.88
C TYR A 38 -6.67 -5.14 -20.71
N SER A 39 -6.62 -6.12 -21.60
CA SER A 39 -7.37 -7.37 -21.48
C SER A 39 -6.79 -8.32 -20.42
N TYR A 40 -5.68 -7.96 -19.77
CA TYR A 40 -5.00 -8.78 -18.78
C TYR A 40 -4.90 -8.06 -17.43
N ASP A 41 -4.92 -8.86 -16.37
CA ASP A 41 -4.42 -8.44 -15.07
C ASP A 41 -2.95 -8.07 -15.20
N ARG A 42 -2.58 -6.92 -14.65
CA ARG A 42 -1.25 -6.35 -14.86
C ARG A 42 -0.79 -5.58 -13.66
N ARG A 43 0.51 -5.61 -13.46
CA ARG A 43 1.23 -4.85 -12.45
C ARG A 43 2.03 -3.75 -13.13
N ARG A 44 2.01 -2.55 -12.54
CA ARG A 44 2.89 -1.44 -12.92
C ARG A 44 3.80 -1.08 -11.76
N ASP A 45 5.11 -1.10 -11.99
CA ASP A 45 6.11 -0.64 -11.04
C ASP A 45 6.69 0.70 -11.51
N VAL A 46 6.60 1.73 -10.67
CA VAL A 46 7.12 3.07 -10.91
C VAL A 46 8.22 3.38 -9.88
N PRO A 47 9.49 3.40 -10.27
CA PRO A 47 10.59 3.74 -9.37
C PRO A 47 10.52 5.22 -8.94
N ILE A 48 10.84 5.51 -7.68
CA ILE A 48 10.91 6.88 -7.16
C ILE A 48 12.37 7.38 -7.31
N VAL A 49 12.60 8.18 -8.35
CA VAL A 49 13.94 8.55 -8.87
C VAL A 49 14.79 9.38 -7.87
N SER A 50 14.18 10.20 -7.02
CA SER A 50 14.88 11.09 -6.08
C SER A 50 15.30 10.46 -4.75
N SER A 51 15.06 9.16 -4.54
CA SER A 51 15.07 8.58 -3.19
C SER A 51 16.38 7.95 -2.72
N GLY A 52 17.44 7.93 -3.54
CA GLY A 52 18.71 7.28 -3.18
C GLY A 52 18.60 5.79 -2.81
N GLY A 53 17.44 5.15 -3.04
CA GLY A 53 17.13 3.78 -2.61
C GLY A 53 16.15 3.05 -3.55
N ASP A 54 15.80 1.82 -3.17
CA ASP A 54 14.94 0.89 -3.94
C ASP A 54 13.43 1.18 -3.78
N TRP A 55 13.05 2.45 -3.74
CA TRP A 55 11.65 2.82 -3.58
C TRP A 55 10.88 2.63 -4.88
N VAL A 56 9.74 1.92 -4.78
CA VAL A 56 8.85 1.62 -5.91
C VAL A 56 7.40 1.84 -5.49
N ILE A 57 6.64 2.53 -6.35
CA ILE A 57 5.18 2.47 -6.32
C ILE A 57 4.76 1.31 -7.21
N ALA A 58 4.19 0.27 -6.62
CA ALA A 58 3.69 -0.90 -7.33
C ALA A 58 2.16 -0.88 -7.34
N GLU A 59 1.56 -1.02 -8.51
CA GLU A 59 0.12 -0.92 -8.71
C GLU A 59 -0.41 -2.17 -9.40
N TYR A 60 -1.56 -2.67 -8.95
CA TYR A 60 -2.24 -3.80 -9.55
C TYR A 60 -3.52 -3.34 -10.25
N PHE A 61 -3.67 -3.76 -11.51
CA PHE A 61 -4.83 -3.50 -12.33
C PHE A 61 -5.46 -4.83 -12.72
N VAL A 62 -6.77 -4.92 -12.57
CA VAL A 62 -7.55 -6.02 -13.15
C VAL A 62 -7.76 -5.78 -14.64
N ALA A 63 -7.98 -6.86 -15.39
CA ALA A 63 -8.37 -6.84 -16.79
C ALA A 63 -9.60 -5.94 -17.01
N GLY A 64 -9.58 -5.20 -18.12
CA GLY A 64 -10.58 -4.22 -18.50
C GLY A 64 -10.51 -2.89 -17.75
N SER A 65 -9.69 -2.77 -16.70
CA SER A 65 -9.59 -1.53 -15.92
C SER A 65 -8.37 -0.71 -16.30
N HIS A 66 -8.54 0.62 -16.45
CA HIS A 66 -7.44 1.59 -16.51
C HIS A 66 -7.01 2.10 -15.13
N VAL A 67 -7.78 1.76 -14.10
CA VAL A 67 -7.59 2.21 -12.72
C VAL A 67 -7.07 1.04 -11.87
N PRO A 68 -6.00 1.22 -11.07
CA PRO A 68 -5.53 0.16 -10.22
C PRO A 68 -6.52 -0.09 -9.07
N THR A 69 -6.64 -1.34 -8.62
CA THR A 69 -7.47 -1.68 -7.45
C THR A 69 -6.67 -1.61 -6.15
N SER A 70 -5.35 -1.78 -6.24
CA SER A 70 -4.43 -1.69 -5.11
C SER A 70 -3.14 -0.99 -5.54
N ARG A 71 -2.58 -0.20 -4.62
CA ARG A 71 -1.27 0.45 -4.77
C ARG A 71 -0.44 0.19 -3.53
N PHE A 72 0.85 -0.08 -3.73
CA PHE A 72 1.81 -0.31 -2.66
C PHE A 72 2.98 0.66 -2.83
N ARG A 73 3.45 1.24 -1.72
CA ARG A 73 4.77 1.89 -1.65
C ARG A 73 5.72 0.89 -1.02
N LEU A 74 6.74 0.49 -1.78
CA LEU A 74 7.72 -0.52 -1.38
C LEU A 74 9.09 0.13 -1.19
N LEU A 75 9.84 -0.34 -0.20
CA LEU A 75 11.28 -0.13 -0.07
C LEU A 75 11.94 -1.51 -0.16
N GLY A 76 12.62 -1.80 -1.28
CA GLY A 76 13.07 -3.15 -1.58
C GLY A 76 11.88 -4.12 -1.65
N LYS A 77 11.83 -5.10 -0.73
CA LYS A 77 10.72 -6.06 -0.63
C LYS A 77 9.69 -5.71 0.45
N GLN A 78 9.93 -4.66 1.23
CA GLN A 78 9.10 -4.31 2.39
C GLN A 78 7.98 -3.36 1.98
N VAL A 79 6.76 -3.66 2.43
CA VAL A 79 5.60 -2.76 2.25
C VAL A 79 5.63 -1.67 3.30
N GLN A 80 5.68 -0.42 2.84
CA GLN A 80 5.64 0.78 3.69
C GLN A 80 4.26 1.42 3.70
N ARG A 81 3.54 1.26 2.60
CA ARG A 81 2.15 1.72 2.48
C ARG A 81 1.38 0.83 1.53
N GLN A 82 0.12 0.58 1.87
CA GLN A 82 -0.85 -0.06 1.00
C GLN A 82 -2.08 0.85 0.87
N GLU A 83 -2.57 1.03 -0.35
CA GLU A 83 -3.80 1.74 -0.66
C GLU A 83 -4.76 0.81 -1.37
N GLN A 84 -6.03 0.84 -0.96
CA GLN A 84 -7.13 0.30 -1.74
C GLN A 84 -7.81 1.46 -2.45
N LEU A 85 -8.01 1.30 -3.76
CA LEU A 85 -8.57 2.35 -4.62
C LEU A 85 -10.00 1.99 -5.05
N ASP A 86 -10.85 3.00 -5.21
CA ASP A 86 -12.14 2.84 -5.85
C ASP A 86 -12.02 2.82 -7.38
N ARG A 87 -13.15 2.66 -8.07
CA ARG A 87 -13.25 2.64 -9.54
C ARG A 87 -12.79 3.93 -10.23
N THR A 88 -12.62 5.02 -9.49
CA THR A 88 -12.13 6.31 -9.99
C THR A 88 -10.65 6.54 -9.71
N GLY A 89 -10.00 5.61 -8.98
CA GLY A 89 -8.59 5.67 -8.61
C GLY A 89 -8.34 6.43 -7.32
N ARG A 90 -9.39 6.78 -6.58
CA ARG A 90 -9.27 7.44 -5.27
C ARG A 90 -9.05 6.40 -4.19
N ALA A 91 -8.12 6.68 -3.28
CA ALA A 91 -7.92 5.83 -2.11
C ALA A 91 -9.17 5.86 -1.21
N VAL A 92 -9.69 4.68 -0.88
CA VAL A 92 -10.78 4.48 0.09
C VAL A 92 -10.27 3.88 1.40
N ARG A 93 -9.09 3.27 1.36
CA ARG A 93 -8.36 2.79 2.53
C ARG A 93 -6.87 3.03 2.33
N ILE A 94 -6.21 3.48 3.38
CA ILE A 94 -4.76 3.64 3.43
C ILE A 94 -4.27 2.86 4.66
N ILE A 95 -3.24 2.05 4.46
CA ILE A 95 -2.56 1.31 5.51
C ILE A 95 -1.11 1.77 5.51
N ALA A 96 -0.69 2.42 6.59
CA ALA A 96 0.68 2.83 6.81
C ALA A 96 1.40 1.78 7.67
N ILE A 97 2.59 1.39 7.25
CA ILE A 97 3.40 0.36 7.93
C ILE A 97 4.75 0.97 8.28
N GLY A 98 5.14 0.83 9.55
CA GLY A 98 6.34 1.42 10.11
C GLY A 98 6.02 2.27 11.34
N TRP A 99 6.99 2.33 12.26
CA TRP A 99 6.88 3.04 13.52
C TRP A 99 6.53 4.51 13.31
N THR A 100 5.50 4.98 14.02
CA THR A 100 5.15 6.39 14.06
C THR A 100 6.33 7.20 14.60
N ARG A 101 6.73 8.24 13.87
CA ARG A 101 7.73 9.21 14.35
C ARG A 101 7.06 10.32 15.16
N PRO A 102 7.71 10.86 16.20
CA PRO A 102 7.41 12.19 16.70
C PRO A 102 7.54 13.17 15.53
N SER A 103 6.47 13.93 15.27
CA SER A 103 6.24 14.64 14.00
C SER A 103 7.42 15.47 13.50
N THR A 104 8.03 15.05 12.40
CA THR A 104 8.93 15.88 11.58
C THR A 104 8.65 15.58 10.10
N ALA A 105 7.63 16.27 9.59
CA ALA A 105 7.29 16.49 8.18
C ALA A 105 6.75 15.34 7.28
N GLU A 106 5.72 15.73 6.51
CA GLU A 106 5.24 15.21 5.20
C GLU A 106 4.55 13.84 5.03
N ASP A 107 4.13 13.15 6.08
CA ASP A 107 3.06 12.14 5.92
C ASP A 107 1.77 12.62 6.61
N ASP A 108 0.79 12.97 5.78
CA ASP A 108 -0.60 13.35 6.09
C ASP A 108 -1.40 12.16 6.68
N GLU A 109 -0.74 11.40 7.55
CA GLU A 109 -1.22 10.25 8.31
C GLU A 109 -1.08 10.48 9.83
N THR A 110 -0.83 11.73 10.22
CA THR A 110 -0.90 12.17 11.61
C THR A 110 -2.36 12.14 12.05
N ALA A 111 -2.73 11.12 12.79
CA ALA A 111 -4.01 11.04 13.50
C ALA A 111 -3.79 11.14 15.00
N ASP A 112 -4.80 11.64 15.70
CA ASP A 112 -4.82 11.66 17.16
C ASP A 112 -4.76 10.23 17.70
N MET A 113 -3.67 9.93 18.40
CA MET A 113 -3.41 8.65 19.06
C MET A 113 -3.14 8.87 20.56
N SER A 114 -3.57 10.01 21.12
CA SER A 114 -3.34 10.39 22.53
C SER A 114 -3.81 9.33 23.53
N LYS A 115 -4.86 8.57 23.20
CA LYS A 115 -5.38 7.48 24.02
C LYS A 115 -4.42 6.30 24.18
N LEU A 116 -3.45 6.15 23.28
CA LEU A 116 -2.40 5.13 23.39
C LEU A 116 -1.22 5.59 24.26
N GLY A 117 -1.19 6.84 24.75
CA GLY A 117 -0.11 7.34 25.60
C GLY A 117 1.27 7.13 24.95
N GLU A 118 2.16 6.45 25.66
CA GLU A 118 3.53 6.18 25.21
C GLU A 118 3.66 4.91 24.35
N HIS A 119 2.57 4.21 24.04
CA HIS A 119 2.61 2.98 23.27
C HIS A 119 2.94 3.25 21.79
N PRO A 120 4.12 2.83 21.30
CA PRO A 120 4.50 3.09 19.92
C PRO A 120 3.64 2.32 18.93
N VAL A 121 3.20 2.99 17.87
CA VAL A 121 2.33 2.42 16.84
C VAL A 121 3.14 2.00 15.62
N TRP A 122 2.89 0.79 15.12
CA TRP A 122 3.55 0.21 13.94
C TRP A 122 2.68 0.23 12.68
N ILE A 123 1.41 -0.18 12.78
CA ILE A 123 0.48 -0.18 11.64
C ILE A 123 -0.67 0.76 11.95
N ARG A 124 -0.99 1.62 10.99
CA ARG A 124 -2.12 2.56 11.06
C ARG A 124 -3.04 2.32 9.87
N VAL A 125 -4.33 2.11 10.15
CA VAL A 125 -5.35 1.88 9.12
C VAL A 125 -6.31 3.04 9.09
N PHE A 126 -6.42 3.67 7.93
CA PHE A 126 -7.30 4.80 7.67
C PHE A 126 -8.40 4.42 6.69
N LYS A 127 -9.64 4.82 6.98
CA LYS A 127 -10.69 4.94 5.96
C LYS A 127 -10.65 6.35 5.39
N VAL A 128 -10.87 6.47 4.10
CA VAL A 128 -10.92 7.76 3.40
C VAL A 128 -12.35 8.00 2.94
N SER A 129 -12.91 9.15 3.32
CA SER A 129 -14.25 9.54 2.88
C SER A 129 -14.24 9.96 1.41
N PRO A 130 -15.40 10.03 0.73
CA PRO A 130 -15.48 10.55 -0.64
C PRO A 130 -14.94 11.99 -0.81
N ALA A 131 -14.92 12.77 0.29
CA ALA A 131 -14.35 14.12 0.34
C ALA A 131 -12.83 14.12 0.59
N GLY A 132 -12.18 12.97 0.69
CA GLY A 132 -10.74 12.82 0.95
C GLY A 132 -10.35 12.85 2.43
N LYS A 133 -11.32 13.00 3.35
CA LYS A 133 -11.02 13.04 4.79
C LYS A 133 -10.60 11.65 5.28
N LYS A 134 -9.44 11.57 5.91
CA LYS A 134 -8.92 10.35 6.54
C LYS A 134 -9.44 10.22 7.97
N SER A 135 -9.89 9.02 8.32
CA SER A 135 -10.26 8.64 9.68
C SER A 135 -9.48 7.40 10.06
N LEU A 136 -8.71 7.48 11.15
CA LEU A 136 -8.03 6.33 11.73
C LEU A 136 -9.07 5.36 12.30
N VAL A 137 -8.98 4.08 11.95
CA VAL A 137 -10.00 3.07 12.33
C VAL A 137 -9.43 1.82 12.98
N ALA A 138 -8.14 1.55 12.79
CA ALA A 138 -7.48 0.41 13.42
C ALA A 138 -5.97 0.62 13.52
N LEU A 139 -5.36 -0.02 14.51
CA LEU A 139 -3.96 0.16 14.87
C LEU A 139 -3.33 -1.18 15.28
N ALA A 140 -2.02 -1.30 15.04
CA ALA A 140 -1.14 -2.23 15.73
C ALA A 140 -0.11 -1.44 16.53
N TRP A 141 -0.04 -1.63 17.85
CA TRP A 141 0.87 -0.90 18.73
C TRP A 141 1.59 -1.85 19.69
N ARG A 142 2.77 -1.45 20.20
CA ARG A 142 3.49 -2.26 21.19
C ARG A 142 2.85 -2.15 22.56
N ARG A 143 2.85 -3.29 23.27
CA ARG A 143 2.47 -3.39 24.69
C ARG A 143 3.34 -2.54 25.61
N GLN A 144 4.57 -2.22 25.20
CA GLN A 144 5.55 -1.49 25.99
C GLN A 144 6.26 -0.45 25.12
N GLY A 145 6.73 0.62 25.75
CA GLY A 145 7.59 1.61 25.13
C GLY A 145 8.89 1.01 24.60
N PHE A 146 9.60 1.80 23.80
CA PHE A 146 10.95 1.46 23.36
C PHE A 146 11.97 1.75 24.45
N THR A 147 12.90 0.82 24.67
CA THR A 147 14.10 1.08 25.47
C THR A 147 15.15 1.89 24.69
N ALA A 148 15.16 1.74 23.36
CA ALA A 148 15.94 2.52 22.42
C ALA A 148 15.13 2.74 21.13
N ALA A 149 15.32 3.88 20.46
CA ALA A 149 14.57 4.22 19.26
C ALA A 149 14.78 3.16 18.16
N PRO A 150 13.71 2.54 17.60
CA PRO A 150 13.84 1.56 16.54
C PRO A 150 14.17 2.24 15.21
N ALA A 151 14.71 1.49 14.24
CA ALA A 151 14.60 1.95 12.86
C ALA A 151 13.11 1.89 12.44
N ILE A 152 12.65 2.85 11.64
CA ILE A 152 11.21 3.02 11.33
C ILE A 152 10.57 1.72 10.82
N TYR A 153 11.32 0.95 10.05
CA TYR A 153 10.83 -0.22 9.33
C TYR A 153 11.24 -1.54 9.98
N ASP A 154 11.78 -1.50 11.20
CA ASP A 154 12.03 -2.71 11.98
C ASP A 154 10.70 -3.37 12.31
N GLU A 155 10.50 -4.59 11.81
CA GLU A 155 9.33 -5.38 12.11
C GLU A 155 9.37 -5.82 13.59
N PRO A 156 8.32 -5.53 14.40
CA PRO A 156 8.23 -6.01 15.77
C PRO A 156 7.98 -7.52 15.83
N ASP A 157 8.34 -8.12 16.95
CA ASP A 157 7.80 -9.42 17.35
C ASP A 157 6.28 -9.33 17.55
N ASP A 158 5.53 -10.22 16.90
CA ASP A 158 4.08 -10.32 16.96
C ASP A 158 3.55 -10.38 18.39
N LYS A 159 4.27 -11.05 19.31
CA LYS A 159 3.88 -11.16 20.73
C LYS A 159 3.94 -9.82 21.46
N SER A 160 4.77 -8.91 20.98
CA SER A 160 4.92 -7.57 21.56
C SER A 160 3.80 -6.61 21.15
N LEU A 161 2.95 -6.99 20.19
CA LEU A 161 1.89 -6.15 19.66
C LEU A 161 0.51 -6.40 20.31
N MET A 162 -0.30 -5.35 20.22
CA MET A 162 -1.74 -5.33 20.44
C MET A 162 -2.40 -4.79 19.18
N PHE A 163 -3.63 -5.26 18.91
CA PHE A 163 -4.35 -4.94 17.68
C PHE A 163 -5.77 -4.48 18.02
N GLY A 164 -6.12 -3.27 17.59
CA GLY A 164 -7.35 -2.68 18.08
C GLY A 164 -7.70 -1.33 17.48
N LEU A 165 -8.55 -0.61 18.20
CA LEU A 165 -9.14 0.65 17.78
C LEU A 165 -8.34 1.86 18.30
N PRO A 166 -8.54 3.05 17.73
CA PRO A 166 -7.86 4.28 18.18
C PRO A 166 -8.13 4.70 19.62
N ASP A 167 -9.22 4.19 20.22
CA ASP A 167 -9.55 4.44 21.63
C ASP A 167 -8.76 3.54 22.61
N GLY A 168 -7.87 2.69 22.11
CA GLY A 168 -7.08 1.73 22.89
C GLY A 168 -7.75 0.38 23.09
N THR A 169 -8.99 0.20 22.63
CA THR A 169 -9.71 -1.08 22.76
C THR A 169 -9.06 -2.14 21.88
N VAL A 170 -8.62 -3.24 22.50
CA VAL A 170 -8.16 -4.43 21.78
C VAL A 170 -9.35 -5.13 21.14
N LYS A 171 -9.25 -5.42 19.84
CA LYS A 171 -10.31 -6.09 19.07
C LYS A 171 -9.87 -7.40 18.44
N TRP A 172 -8.58 -7.52 18.11
CA TRP A 172 -8.01 -8.73 17.50
C TRP A 172 -6.90 -9.27 18.40
N HIS A 173 -6.85 -10.59 18.57
CA HIS A 173 -5.95 -11.23 19.52
C HIS A 173 -4.66 -11.70 18.86
N THR A 174 -4.65 -11.82 17.53
CA THR A 174 -3.48 -12.22 16.74
C THR A 174 -3.22 -11.28 15.57
N LYS A 175 -1.97 -11.21 15.11
CA LYS A 175 -1.61 -10.48 13.89
C LYS A 175 -2.39 -10.99 12.69
N ALA A 176 -2.52 -12.31 12.55
CA ALA A 176 -3.26 -12.91 11.44
C ALA A 176 -4.73 -12.46 11.38
N GLU A 177 -5.42 -12.41 12.53
CA GLU A 177 -6.79 -11.87 12.62
C GLU A 177 -6.85 -10.40 12.21
N PHE A 178 -5.93 -9.58 12.72
CA PHE A 178 -5.86 -8.16 12.39
C PHE A 178 -5.62 -7.92 10.91
N LEU A 179 -4.61 -8.57 10.32
CA LEU A 179 -4.27 -8.46 8.90
C LEU A 179 -5.44 -8.89 8.02
N LYS A 180 -6.10 -10.01 8.36
CA LYS A 180 -7.27 -10.49 7.61
C LYS A 180 -8.45 -9.51 7.73
N ALA A 181 -8.74 -9.02 8.93
CA ALA A 181 -9.89 -8.14 9.15
C ALA A 181 -9.73 -6.76 8.50
N GLN A 182 -8.50 -6.26 8.44
CA GLN A 182 -8.17 -4.96 7.83
C GLN A 182 -7.70 -5.06 6.37
N ASP A 183 -7.62 -6.29 5.84
CA ASP A 183 -7.22 -6.59 4.47
C ASP A 183 -5.80 -6.09 4.15
N ILE A 184 -4.87 -6.32 5.08
CA ILE A 184 -3.48 -5.88 5.03
C ILE A 184 -2.63 -6.98 4.41
N ASP A 185 -1.82 -6.61 3.42
CA ASP A 185 -0.92 -7.49 2.70
C ASP A 185 0.53 -7.03 2.85
N LEU A 186 1.16 -7.43 3.95
CA LEU A 186 2.55 -7.06 4.28
C LEU A 186 3.59 -7.60 3.28
N ASN A 187 3.20 -8.57 2.44
CA ASN A 187 4.06 -9.20 1.46
C ASN A 187 3.72 -8.78 0.02
N ALA A 188 2.78 -7.84 -0.15
CA ALA A 188 2.28 -7.38 -1.45
C ALA A 188 1.91 -8.52 -2.43
N ARG A 189 1.38 -9.64 -1.90
CA ARG A 189 0.90 -10.80 -2.68
C ARG A 189 -0.15 -10.42 -3.72
N ARG A 190 -0.94 -9.38 -3.50
CA ARG A 190 -1.88 -8.84 -4.50
C ARG A 190 -1.23 -8.43 -5.81
N LEU A 191 0.06 -8.06 -5.78
CA LEU A 191 0.81 -7.72 -6.98
C LEU A 191 1.17 -8.94 -7.83
N LEU A 192 1.05 -10.15 -7.28
CA LEU A 192 1.33 -11.41 -7.98
C LEU A 192 0.14 -11.88 -8.82
N GLY A 193 -1.00 -11.19 -8.73
CA GLY A 193 -2.25 -11.74 -9.25
C GLY A 193 -2.71 -12.98 -8.46
N GLY A 194 -4.01 -13.30 -8.54
CA GLY A 194 -4.54 -14.53 -7.96
C GLY A 194 -5.29 -14.38 -6.63
N ALA A 195 -5.50 -13.16 -6.13
CA ALA A 195 -6.24 -12.92 -4.89
C ALA A 195 -7.57 -12.16 -5.09
N ALA A 196 -8.40 -12.61 -6.05
CA ALA A 196 -9.88 -12.51 -6.04
C ALA A 196 -10.47 -12.92 -7.41
N SER A 197 -10.33 -14.18 -7.78
CA SER A 197 -11.29 -14.83 -8.68
C SER A 197 -11.80 -16.07 -7.95
N THR A 198 -12.78 -15.87 -7.07
CA THR A 198 -13.76 -16.94 -6.86
C THR A 198 -14.44 -17.14 -8.20
N ALA A 199 -14.07 -18.22 -8.87
CA ALA A 199 -14.67 -18.71 -10.09
C ALA A 199 -16.19 -18.47 -10.07
N LYS A 200 -16.69 -17.67 -11.01
CA LYS A 200 -17.96 -18.02 -11.63
C LYS A 200 -17.61 -19.10 -12.64
N SER A 201 -17.90 -20.34 -12.27
CA SER A 201 -17.98 -21.45 -13.22
C SER A 201 -18.83 -21.01 -14.42
N PRO A 202 -18.40 -21.29 -15.65
CA PRO A 202 -19.28 -21.27 -16.80
C PRO A 202 -20.21 -22.49 -16.67
N ALA A 203 -21.41 -22.26 -16.19
CA ALA A 203 -22.59 -23.06 -16.47
C ALA A 203 -23.54 -22.12 -17.22
N ASP A 204 -24.19 -22.45 -18.32
CA ASP A 204 -24.22 -23.59 -19.21
C ASP A 204 -24.70 -23.00 -20.56
N PHE A 205 -24.68 -23.81 -21.62
CA PHE A 205 -25.22 -23.50 -22.95
C PHE A 205 -26.63 -22.89 -22.94
#